data_AF-A0A965J3L5-F1
#
_entry.id   AF-A0A965J3L5-F1
#
_cell.length_a   1.000
_cell.length_b   1.000
_cell.length_c   1.000
_cell.angle_alpha   90.00
_cell.angle_beta   90.00
_cell.angle_gamma   90.00
#
_symmetry.space_group_name_H-M   'P 1'
#
loop_
_entity.id
_entity.type
_entity.pdbx_description
1 polymer ?
#
loop_
_entity_poly.entity_id
_entity_poly.type
_entity_poly.pdbx_seq_one_letter_code
_entity_poly.pdbx_strand_id
1 'polypeptide(L)'
;MKTNSLLFVFLLFPLINQAQTLIFAELTGSPTVNTTGWNLTGATYVGDTGGDANTFSDEIILTNAVGNSSGGIFYNQSIDLSTCYQWKVEFDFRMWEGSAADGIAFCFLDVPPT
;
A
#
# COMPACT_ATOMS: atom_id res chain seq x y z
N MET A 1 -31.40 48.58 39.10
CA MET A 1 -30.22 48.27 38.27
C MET A 1 -30.03 46.77 38.31
N LYS A 2 -30.21 46.06 37.18
CA LYS A 2 -30.11 44.60 37.12
C LYS A 2 -28.73 44.23 36.57
N THR A 3 -27.91 43.61 37.39
CA THR A 3 -26.58 43.13 37.01
C THR A 3 -26.72 41.73 36.40
N ASN A 4 -26.56 41.63 35.07
CA ASN A 4 -26.50 40.33 34.40
C ASN A 4 -25.07 39.80 34.49
N SER A 5 -24.85 38.81 35.34
CA SER A 5 -23.58 38.08 35.41
C SER A 5 -23.55 37.08 34.25
N LEU A 6 -22.72 37.33 33.22
CA LEU A 6 -22.46 36.34 32.17
C LEU A 6 -21.54 35.25 32.72
N LEU A 7 -22.08 34.06 32.94
CA LEU A 7 -21.31 32.87 33.28
C LEU A 7 -20.60 32.36 32.03
N PHE A 8 -19.28 32.51 31.95
CA PHE A 8 -18.45 31.94 30.88
C PHE A 8 -18.13 30.48 31.23
N VAL A 9 -18.92 29.53 30.74
CA VAL A 9 -18.62 28.09 30.87
C VAL A 9 -17.58 27.74 29.82
N PHE A 10 -16.32 27.66 30.22
CA PHE A 10 -15.22 27.18 29.38
C PHE A 10 -15.35 25.65 29.24
N LEU A 11 -15.89 25.18 28.12
CA LEU A 11 -15.90 23.77 27.74
C LEU A 11 -14.45 23.33 27.43
N LEU A 12 -13.76 22.78 28.42
CA LEU A 12 -12.51 22.03 28.26
C LEU A 12 -12.82 20.69 27.57
N PHE A 13 -13.01 20.71 26.26
CA PHE A 13 -12.91 19.48 25.46
C PHE A 13 -11.43 19.13 25.32
N PRO A 14 -11.00 17.90 25.68
CA PRO A 14 -9.66 17.47 25.31
C PRO A 14 -9.55 17.44 23.79
N LEU A 15 -8.57 18.15 23.24
CA LEU A 15 -8.12 18.01 21.87
C LEU A 15 -7.55 16.59 21.71
N ILE A 16 -8.42 15.64 21.40
CA ILE A 16 -7.99 14.33 20.92
C ILE A 16 -7.38 14.61 19.54
N ASN A 17 -6.04 14.61 19.47
CA ASN A 17 -5.32 14.62 18.21
C ASN A 17 -5.66 13.31 17.48
N GLN A 18 -6.71 13.35 16.67
CA GLN A 18 -7.03 12.29 15.72
C GLN A 18 -5.96 12.37 14.62
N ALA A 19 -4.92 11.54 14.70
CA ALA A 19 -4.05 11.32 13.56
C ALA A 19 -4.87 10.53 12.53
N GLN A 20 -5.20 11.16 11.40
CA GLN A 20 -5.88 10.48 10.32
C GLN A 20 -4.86 9.73 9.46
N THR A 21 -4.99 8.42 9.38
CA THR A 21 -4.24 7.61 8.41
C THR A 21 -4.93 7.73 7.06
N LEU A 22 -4.27 8.35 6.08
CA LEU A 22 -4.75 8.36 4.70
C LEU A 22 -4.16 7.15 3.97
N ILE A 23 -5.01 6.21 3.57
CA ILE A 23 -4.64 5.14 2.62
C ILE A 23 -4.87 5.70 1.22
N PHE A 24 -3.79 5.96 0.50
CA PHE A 24 -3.86 6.50 -0.87
C PHE A 24 -3.58 5.42 -1.94
N ALA A 25 -3.04 4.26 -1.55
CA ALA A 25 -2.79 3.13 -2.44
C ALA A 25 -2.94 1.82 -1.67
N GLU A 26 -3.72 0.90 -2.21
CA GLU A 26 -3.93 -0.44 -1.65
C GLU A 26 -4.22 -1.41 -2.80
N LEU A 27 -3.61 -2.59 -2.74
CA LEU A 27 -4.00 -3.74 -3.57
C LEU A 27 -4.98 -4.56 -2.75
N THR A 28 -6.20 -4.73 -3.25
CA THR A 28 -7.25 -5.54 -2.61
C THR A 28 -7.87 -6.47 -3.63
N GLY A 29 -8.42 -7.59 -3.18
CA GLY A 29 -9.27 -8.43 -4.01
C GLY A 29 -9.18 -9.91 -3.64
N SER A 30 -10.33 -10.56 -3.63
CA SER A 30 -10.50 -12.00 -3.51
C SER A 30 -11.81 -12.35 -4.25
N PRO A 31 -11.83 -13.35 -5.16
CA PRO A 31 -10.80 -14.37 -5.41
C PRO A 31 -9.71 -13.92 -6.40
N THR A 32 -9.70 -12.65 -6.81
CA THR A 32 -8.66 -12.12 -7.71
C THR A 32 -8.31 -10.72 -7.27
N VAL A 33 -7.01 -10.43 -7.19
CA VAL A 33 -6.52 -9.08 -6.82
C VAL A 33 -6.89 -8.07 -7.91
N ASN A 34 -7.36 -6.90 -7.48
CA ASN A 34 -7.70 -5.80 -8.37
C ASN A 34 -6.49 -4.89 -8.58
N THR A 35 -5.99 -4.87 -9.81
CA THR A 35 -4.85 -4.03 -10.23
C THR A 35 -5.28 -2.71 -10.85
N THR A 36 -6.56 -2.34 -10.76
CA THR A 36 -7.04 -1.01 -11.18
C THR A 36 -6.28 0.08 -10.41
N GLY A 37 -5.64 1.00 -11.13
CA GLY A 37 -4.78 2.03 -10.50
C GLY A 37 -3.32 1.62 -10.36
N TRP A 38 -2.91 0.46 -10.88
CA TRP A 38 -1.55 -0.04 -10.82
C TRP A 38 -1.03 -0.42 -12.21
N ASN A 39 0.23 -0.10 -12.49
CA ASN A 39 0.94 -0.49 -13.69
C ASN A 39 1.80 -1.71 -13.39
N LEU A 40 1.54 -2.81 -14.09
CA LEU A 40 2.36 -4.03 -14.04
C LEU A 40 3.43 -3.94 -15.13
N THR A 41 4.66 -4.31 -14.79
CA THR A 41 5.82 -4.20 -15.68
C THR A 41 6.65 -5.48 -15.69
N GLY A 42 7.39 -5.69 -16.76
CA GLY A 42 8.25 -6.87 -16.92
C GLY A 42 7.45 -8.17 -16.85
N ALA A 43 7.91 -9.10 -16.01
CA ALA A 43 7.30 -10.42 -15.84
C ALA A 43 6.14 -10.43 -14.83
N THR A 44 5.70 -9.29 -14.28
CA THR A 44 4.70 -9.27 -13.21
C THR A 44 3.30 -9.63 -13.71
N TYR A 45 2.60 -10.49 -12.96
CA TYR A 45 1.22 -10.90 -13.24
C TYR A 45 0.43 -11.19 -11.96
N VAL A 46 -0.90 -11.22 -12.10
CA VAL A 46 -1.82 -11.67 -11.05
C VAL A 46 -1.91 -13.20 -11.08
N GLY A 47 -1.66 -13.85 -9.95
CA GLY A 47 -1.59 -15.32 -9.90
C GLY A 47 -1.85 -15.88 -8.52
N ASP A 48 -1.59 -17.18 -8.43
CA ASP A 48 -1.79 -18.05 -7.26
C ASP A 48 -0.46 -18.81 -7.01
N THR A 49 0.18 -18.58 -5.87
CA THR A 49 1.33 -19.38 -5.44
C THR A 49 0.88 -20.63 -4.70
N GLY A 50 1.37 -21.77 -5.19
CA GLY A 50 1.11 -23.04 -4.53
C GLY A 50 1.57 -23.07 -3.06
N GLY A 51 0.77 -23.69 -2.21
CA GLY A 51 1.07 -23.92 -0.79
C GLY A 51 0.13 -23.23 0.18
N ASP A 52 -0.82 -22.44 -0.31
CA ASP A 52 -1.98 -22.00 0.46
C ASP A 52 -3.17 -22.99 0.28
N ALA A 53 -4.30 -22.72 0.96
CA ALA A 53 -5.44 -23.64 1.01
C ALA A 53 -6.47 -23.45 -0.11
N ASN A 54 -6.35 -22.41 -0.94
CA ASN A 54 -7.36 -22.05 -1.92
C ASN A 54 -6.76 -22.08 -3.35
N THR A 55 -7.52 -21.62 -4.34
CA THR A 55 -7.04 -21.53 -5.74
C THR A 55 -7.35 -20.16 -6.32
N PHE A 56 -7.27 -19.13 -5.48
CA PHE A 56 -7.59 -17.75 -5.81
C PHE A 56 -6.33 -17.07 -6.35
N SER A 57 -6.53 -16.22 -7.36
CA SER A 57 -5.44 -15.42 -7.92
C SER A 57 -5.37 -14.06 -7.21
N ASP A 58 -5.24 -14.09 -5.89
CA ASP A 58 -5.20 -12.90 -5.03
C ASP A 58 -3.76 -12.46 -4.67
N GLU A 59 -2.76 -12.94 -5.41
CA GLU A 59 -1.36 -12.59 -5.23
C GLU A 59 -0.77 -11.86 -6.44
N ILE A 60 0.23 -11.02 -6.19
CA ILE A 60 1.05 -10.40 -7.22
C ILE A 60 2.35 -11.17 -7.35
N ILE A 61 2.55 -11.81 -8.50
CA ILE A 61 3.76 -12.56 -8.82
C ILE A 61 4.70 -11.64 -9.58
N LEU A 62 5.82 -11.24 -8.96
CA LEU A 62 6.74 -10.28 -9.57
C LEU A 62 7.61 -10.89 -10.67
N THR A 63 7.92 -12.19 -10.59
CA THR A 63 8.84 -12.89 -11.49
C THR A 63 8.34 -14.29 -11.83
N ASN A 64 8.68 -14.77 -13.02
CA ASN A 64 8.51 -16.18 -13.37
C ASN A 64 9.58 -17.02 -12.67
N ALA A 65 9.28 -18.30 -12.40
CA ALA A 65 10.23 -19.26 -11.81
C ALA A 65 11.30 -19.74 -12.82
N VAL A 66 12.00 -18.80 -13.45
CA VAL A 66 13.07 -18.99 -14.43
C VAL A 66 14.17 -17.93 -14.22
N GLY A 67 15.38 -18.22 -14.69
CA GLY A 67 16.47 -17.23 -14.65
C GLY A 67 16.20 -16.00 -15.53
N ASN A 68 16.85 -14.88 -15.22
CA ASN A 68 16.72 -13.59 -15.93
C ASN A 68 15.28 -13.03 -15.96
N SER A 69 14.48 -13.31 -14.93
CA SER A 69 13.14 -12.74 -14.78
C SER A 69 13.19 -11.51 -13.86
N SER A 70 12.55 -10.42 -14.29
CA SER A 70 12.36 -9.23 -13.46
C SER A 70 10.99 -8.63 -13.76
N GLY A 71 10.39 -8.01 -12.76
CA GLY A 71 9.11 -7.34 -12.88
C GLY A 71 8.88 -6.41 -11.70
N GLY A 72 7.86 -5.57 -11.83
CA GLY A 72 7.46 -4.63 -10.80
C GLY A 72 6.01 -4.21 -10.99
N ILE A 73 5.43 -3.73 -9.90
CA ILE A 73 4.09 -3.14 -9.87
C ILE A 73 4.18 -1.74 -9.26
N PHE A 74 3.55 -0.76 -9.90
CA PHE A 74 3.68 0.65 -9.52
C PHE A 74 2.31 1.30 -9.43
N TYR A 75 2.05 2.03 -8.34
CA TYR A 75 0.84 2.82 -8.22
C TYR A 75 0.86 3.93 -9.28
N ASN A 76 -0.21 4.06 -10.05
CA ASN A 76 -0.21 4.87 -11.26
C ASN A 76 -0.58 6.34 -11.03
N GLN A 77 -0.79 6.75 -9.78
CA GLN A 77 -0.96 8.15 -9.41
C GLN A 77 0.29 8.65 -8.68
N SER A 78 0.72 9.86 -9.03
CA SER A 78 1.82 10.54 -8.33
C SER A 78 1.44 10.83 -6.87
N ILE A 79 2.36 10.58 -5.94
CA ILE A 79 2.17 10.84 -4.52
C ILE A 79 2.96 12.10 -4.13
N ASP A 80 2.28 13.10 -3.58
CA ASP A 80 2.92 14.29 -3.03
C ASP A 80 3.38 14.05 -1.58
N LEU A 81 4.67 13.75 -1.44
CA LEU A 81 5.31 13.50 -0.14
C LEU A 81 5.36 14.75 0.77
N SER A 82 5.04 15.94 0.27
CA SER A 82 4.97 17.16 1.10
C SER A 82 3.70 17.24 1.95
N THR A 83 2.66 16.48 1.58
CA THR A 83 1.36 16.48 2.28
C THR A 83 1.36 15.66 3.57
N CYS A 84 2.29 14.70 3.71
CA CYS A 84 2.42 13.82 4.87
C CYS A 84 3.90 13.63 5.22
N TYR A 85 4.33 14.17 6.37
CA TYR A 85 5.72 14.05 6.86
C TYR A 85 6.09 12.64 7.33
N GLN A 86 5.11 11.76 7.47
CA GLN A 86 5.28 10.38 7.87
C GLN A 86 4.40 9.50 6.98
N TRP A 87 4.97 8.40 6.53
CA TRP A 87 4.28 7.41 5.72
C TRP A 87 4.63 6.02 6.23
N LYS A 88 3.73 5.08 5.96
CA LYS A 88 3.86 3.67 6.31
C LYS A 88 3.49 2.85 5.08
N VAL A 89 4.26 1.81 4.84
CA VAL A 89 3.99 0.83 3.80
C VAL A 89 3.96 -0.53 4.48
N GLU A 90 2.95 -1.31 4.15
CA GLU A 90 2.73 -2.66 4.68
C GLU A 90 2.52 -3.58 3.48
N PHE A 91 3.26 -4.68 3.45
CA PHE A 91 3.08 -5.76 2.49
C PHE A 91 3.54 -7.06 3.12
N ASP A 92 2.81 -8.12 2.82
CA ASP A 92 3.25 -9.48 3.06
C ASP A 92 3.90 -10.01 1.78
N PHE A 93 4.96 -10.81 1.95
CA PHE A 93 5.63 -11.44 0.83
C PHE A 93 6.07 -12.85 1.18
N ARG A 94 6.19 -13.68 0.16
CA ARG A 94 6.78 -15.01 0.25
C ARG A 94 7.82 -15.15 -0.87
N MET A 95 8.98 -15.67 -0.52
CA MET A 95 9.95 -16.18 -1.48
C MET A 95 10.00 -17.69 -1.32
N TRP A 96 9.97 -18.42 -2.43
CA TRP A 96 10.13 -19.87 -2.38
C TRP A 96 11.54 -20.23 -1.87
N GLU A 97 11.63 -21.14 -0.90
CA GLU A 97 12.90 -21.54 -0.30
C GLU A 97 13.79 -22.27 -1.34
N GLY A 98 15.04 -21.82 -1.49
CA GLY A 98 15.99 -22.37 -2.45
C GLY A 98 17.25 -21.51 -2.59
N SER A 99 18.10 -21.80 -3.56
CA SER A 99 19.28 -20.99 -3.90
C SER A 99 18.94 -19.84 -4.87
N ALA A 100 17.69 -19.38 -4.83
CA ALA A 100 17.18 -18.37 -5.75
C ALA A 100 17.70 -16.96 -5.37
N ALA A 101 17.92 -16.16 -6.39
CA ALA A 101 18.30 -14.75 -6.33
C ALA A 101 17.32 -13.97 -7.24
N ASP A 102 17.19 -12.65 -7.18
CA ASP A 102 18.06 -11.64 -6.53
C ASP A 102 17.41 -10.88 -5.37
N GLY A 103 16.08 -10.98 -5.19
CA GLY A 103 15.36 -10.38 -4.06
C GLY A 103 14.19 -9.48 -4.48
N ILE A 104 13.64 -8.74 -3.53
CA ILE A 104 12.55 -7.78 -3.70
C ILE A 104 12.97 -6.43 -3.11
N ALA A 105 12.46 -5.34 -3.68
CA ALA A 105 12.62 -4.00 -3.13
C ALA A 105 11.29 -3.25 -3.14
N PHE A 106 11.08 -2.45 -2.09
CA PHE A 106 10.12 -1.35 -2.12
C PHE A 106 10.84 -0.10 -2.63
N CYS A 107 10.22 0.66 -3.54
CA CYS A 107 10.82 1.87 -4.08
C CYS A 107 9.81 2.99 -4.29
N PHE A 108 10.30 4.23 -4.19
CA PHE A 108 9.66 5.43 -4.69
C PHE A 108 10.46 5.93 -5.89
N LEU A 109 9.75 6.26 -6.96
CA LEU A 109 10.33 6.77 -8.20
C LEU A 109 9.81 8.17 -8.46
N ASP A 110 10.70 9.09 -8.84
CA ASP A 110 10.34 10.46 -9.23
C ASP A 110 9.55 10.46 -10.55
N VAL A 111 9.84 9.50 -11.43
CA VAL A 111 9.11 9.25 -12.67
C VAL A 111 8.55 7.82 -12.64
N PRO A 112 7.22 7.63 -12.61
CA PRO A 112 6.63 6.30 -12.61
C PRO A 112 6.87 5.60 -13.97
N PRO A 113 7.17 4.30 -13.98
CA PRO A 113 7.34 3.54 -15.21
C PRO A 113 6.00 3.43 -15.96
N THR A 114 6.07 3.64 -17.27
CA THR A 114 4.95 3.60 -18.21
C THR A 114 4.69 2.22 -18.75
#